data_AF-A0A261Y8H0-F1
#
_entry.id   AF-A0A261Y8H0-F1
#
_cell.length_a   1.000
_cell.length_b   1.000
_cell.length_c   1.000
_cell.angle_alpha   90.00
_cell.angle_beta   90.00
_cell.angle_gamma   90.00
#
_symmetry.space_group_name_H-M   'P 1'
#
loop_
_entity.id
_entity.type
_entity.pdbx_description
1 polymer ?
#
loop_
_entity_poly.entity_id
_entity_poly.type
_entity_poly.pdbx_seq_one_letter_code
_entity_poly.pdbx_strand_id
1 'polypeptide(L)'
;MATVASVAPQGSALQAEVPAPYIPKTRQSSVPGQRTYNGKPFPLVLESQFVEGEDASDVVKWVKEHQQEIATLLKDHGAIVLQHFPIHGGEDVSQFVKVLPWSDFKYVNGAASRQQIAERVATASEMAPQYEIYPHHELAQSTNFPDVLLFYGDVVPQTGGETPLLHSVELYNRVKEACPKFIEALETKGYRTERYYPAEDKPLAVVGRSWKSAFYSDDKAVVEAELKRLNLEWEWTEDGGLKTNVVVPGIRAHPLTGEKALFTHLLGDFYAFIRDVEFEGLPRGHSEAKYTIDDFEITREIKQTIVDIAEELLVVFPHANGQIILVDNYTAMHGRKPFVGARRTLASLFTANYPKA
;
A
#
# COMPACT_ATOMS: atom_id res chain seq x y z
N MET A 1 22.86 -18.08 -66.57
CA MET A 1 22.61 -18.61 -65.21
C MET A 1 22.16 -17.44 -64.35
N ALA A 2 20.94 -17.52 -63.83
CA ALA A 2 20.21 -16.42 -63.24
C ALA A 2 20.81 -15.98 -61.89
N THR A 3 21.05 -14.68 -61.74
CA THR A 3 21.39 -14.03 -60.48
C THR A 3 20.12 -13.84 -59.65
N VAL A 4 20.11 -14.42 -58.46
CA VAL A 4 19.01 -14.37 -57.51
C VAL A 4 18.97 -12.97 -56.87
N ALA A 5 17.91 -12.22 -57.14
CA ALA A 5 17.58 -10.99 -56.43
C ALA A 5 17.03 -11.34 -55.04
N SER A 6 17.75 -10.94 -53.99
CA SER A 6 17.27 -10.97 -52.61
C SER A 6 16.31 -9.80 -52.41
N VAL A 7 15.01 -10.11 -52.28
CA VAL A 7 13.98 -9.17 -51.85
C VAL A 7 13.90 -9.25 -50.33
N ALA A 8 14.34 -8.20 -49.64
CA ALA A 8 14.10 -8.05 -48.22
C ALA A 8 12.61 -7.76 -47.98
N PRO A 9 11.92 -8.46 -47.06
CA PRO A 9 10.56 -8.08 -46.71
C PRO A 9 10.62 -6.83 -45.82
N GLN A 10 10.16 -5.71 -46.39
CA GLN A 10 9.67 -4.58 -45.62
C GLN A 10 8.40 -5.01 -44.89
N GLY A 11 8.52 -5.20 -43.58
CA GLY A 11 7.41 -5.41 -42.67
C GLY A 11 7.50 -4.39 -41.55
N SER A 12 7.08 -3.16 -41.84
CA SER A 12 6.82 -2.11 -40.85
C SER A 12 5.63 -2.54 -39.98
N ALA A 13 5.91 -3.21 -38.86
CA ALA A 13 4.98 -3.21 -37.74
C ALA A 13 5.20 -1.88 -37.02
N LEU A 14 4.32 -0.91 -37.30
CA LEU A 14 4.10 0.24 -36.43
C LEU A 14 3.80 -0.30 -35.02
N GLN A 15 4.81 -0.34 -34.15
CA GLN A 15 4.54 -0.24 -32.73
C GLN A 15 3.88 1.12 -32.58
N ALA A 16 2.57 1.12 -32.28
CA ALA A 16 1.92 2.33 -31.85
C ALA A 16 2.71 2.82 -30.62
N GLU A 17 3.47 3.89 -30.79
CA GLU A 17 4.06 4.63 -29.67
C GLU A 17 2.88 5.06 -28.81
N VAL A 18 2.64 4.31 -27.73
CA VAL A 18 1.85 4.81 -26.62
C VAL A 18 2.60 6.06 -26.16
N PRO A 19 2.02 7.28 -26.27
CA PRO A 19 2.71 8.49 -25.86
C PRO A 19 3.18 8.28 -24.43
N ALA A 20 4.48 8.45 -24.17
CA ALA A 20 5.01 8.30 -22.82
C ALA A 20 4.19 9.20 -21.88
N PRO A 21 3.82 8.73 -20.69
CA PRO A 21 3.15 9.56 -19.70
C PRO A 21 3.94 10.85 -19.50
N TYR A 22 3.36 11.97 -19.93
CA TYR A 22 4.02 13.27 -19.95
C TYR A 22 3.22 14.26 -19.13
N ILE A 23 3.79 14.64 -17.99
CA ILE A 23 3.42 15.88 -17.32
C ILE A 23 4.59 16.84 -17.54
N PRO A 24 4.36 18.11 -17.95
CA PRO A 24 5.43 19.11 -18.03
C PRO A 24 6.32 19.11 -16.78
N LYS A 25 7.59 19.50 -16.90
CA LYS A 25 8.57 19.47 -15.79
C LYS A 25 8.87 18.07 -15.23
N THR A 26 8.52 17.00 -15.95
CA THR A 26 8.91 15.63 -15.59
C THR A 26 9.54 14.89 -16.76
N ARG A 27 10.39 13.92 -16.42
CA ARG A 27 10.89 12.91 -17.36
C ARG A 27 10.64 11.54 -16.78
N GLN A 28 10.05 10.64 -17.57
CA GLN A 28 9.94 9.25 -17.15
C GLN A 28 11.34 8.63 -16.98
N SER A 29 11.54 7.91 -15.89
CA SER A 29 12.73 7.11 -15.63
C SER A 29 12.37 5.69 -15.15
N SER A 30 13.34 4.95 -14.63
CA SER A 30 13.16 3.60 -14.15
C SER A 30 13.91 3.39 -12.83
N VAL A 31 13.47 2.38 -12.07
CA VAL A 31 14.13 1.93 -10.85
C VAL A 31 14.52 0.45 -10.99
N PRO A 32 15.52 -0.02 -10.22
CA PRO A 32 15.86 -1.44 -10.19
C PRO A 32 14.62 -2.30 -9.85
N GLY A 33 14.44 -3.39 -10.59
CA GLY A 33 13.31 -4.31 -10.39
C GLY A 33 11.95 -3.75 -10.81
N GLN A 34 11.88 -2.58 -11.48
CA GLN A 34 10.63 -2.08 -12.08
C GLN A 34 10.02 -3.14 -12.99
N ARG A 35 8.70 -3.32 -12.87
CA ARG A 35 7.94 -4.31 -13.64
C ARG A 35 7.09 -3.64 -14.69
N THR A 36 6.50 -4.45 -15.54
CA THR A 36 5.51 -4.03 -16.52
C THR A 36 4.22 -4.80 -16.29
N TYR A 37 3.10 -4.08 -16.20
CA TYR A 37 1.76 -4.63 -16.11
C TYR A 37 0.92 -4.08 -17.27
N ASN A 38 0.32 -4.96 -18.09
CA ASN A 38 -0.44 -4.57 -19.29
C ASN A 38 0.30 -3.57 -20.21
N GLY A 39 1.61 -3.75 -20.37
CA GLY A 39 2.46 -2.86 -21.19
C GLY A 39 2.85 -1.53 -20.52
N LYS A 40 2.43 -1.29 -19.27
CA LYS A 40 2.75 -0.07 -18.51
C LYS A 40 3.73 -0.35 -17.37
N PRO A 41 4.69 0.55 -17.07
CA PRO A 41 5.61 0.39 -15.95
C PRO A 41 4.89 0.42 -14.59
N PHE A 42 5.34 -0.42 -13.65
CA PHE A 42 4.94 -0.45 -12.25
C PHE A 42 6.17 -0.45 -11.32
N PRO A 43 6.31 0.54 -10.43
CA PRO A 43 5.58 1.81 -10.44
C PRO A 43 5.96 2.66 -11.67
N LEU A 44 5.15 3.67 -12.00
CA LEU A 44 5.61 4.75 -12.88
C LEU A 44 6.62 5.62 -12.12
N VAL A 45 7.78 5.90 -12.70
CA VAL A 45 8.81 6.75 -12.09
C VAL A 45 8.94 8.03 -12.91
N LEU A 46 8.76 9.18 -12.25
CA LEU A 46 8.90 10.50 -12.84
C LEU A 46 10.00 11.26 -12.10
N GLU A 47 11.04 11.62 -12.83
CA GLU A 47 12.10 12.50 -12.35
C GLU A 47 11.72 13.96 -12.60
N SER A 48 11.96 14.79 -11.58
CA SER A 48 11.85 16.23 -11.66
C SER A 48 12.74 16.82 -12.77
N GLN A 49 12.20 17.80 -13.49
CA GLN A 49 12.94 18.72 -14.35
C GLN A 49 12.80 20.18 -13.88
N PHE A 50 12.51 20.39 -12.59
CA PHE A 50 12.62 21.71 -11.98
C PHE A 50 14.10 22.14 -11.97
N VAL A 51 14.35 23.41 -12.20
CA VAL A 51 15.70 23.99 -12.31
C VAL A 51 16.11 24.65 -10.99
N GLU A 52 17.40 24.93 -10.86
CA GLU A 52 17.94 25.65 -9.71
C GLU A 52 17.22 27.00 -9.52
N GLY A 53 16.76 27.25 -8.30
CA GLY A 53 15.98 28.43 -7.94
C GLY A 53 14.46 28.22 -7.91
N GLU A 54 13.94 27.11 -8.46
CA GLU A 54 12.55 26.68 -8.23
C GLU A 54 12.44 25.93 -6.90
N ASP A 55 11.33 26.14 -6.19
CA ASP A 55 11.13 25.61 -4.83
C ASP A 55 9.79 24.89 -4.65
N ALA A 56 9.45 24.55 -3.40
CA ALA A 56 8.22 23.84 -3.07
C ALA A 56 6.96 24.58 -3.53
N SER A 57 6.97 25.92 -3.57
CA SER A 57 5.83 26.71 -4.04
C SER A 57 5.57 26.54 -5.53
N ASP A 58 6.63 26.40 -6.34
CA ASP A 58 6.53 26.10 -7.76
C ASP A 58 5.98 24.69 -7.99
N VAL A 59 6.43 23.72 -7.18
CA VAL A 59 5.88 22.34 -7.23
C VAL A 59 4.41 22.33 -6.85
N VAL A 60 4.00 23.05 -5.81
CA VAL A 60 2.59 23.14 -5.39
C VAL A 60 1.73 23.74 -6.50
N LYS A 61 2.22 24.79 -7.18
CA LYS A 61 1.54 25.37 -8.34
C LYS A 61 1.41 24.34 -9.47
N TRP A 62 2.48 23.62 -9.76
CA TRP A 62 2.50 22.57 -10.77
C TRP A 62 1.52 21.42 -10.47
N VAL A 63 1.47 20.92 -9.21
CA VAL A 63 0.50 19.89 -8.81
C VAL A 63 -0.93 20.39 -9.00
N LYS A 64 -1.19 21.64 -8.62
CA LYS A 64 -2.52 22.25 -8.79
C LYS A 64 -2.95 22.33 -10.26
N GLU A 65 -2.00 22.60 -11.16
CA GLU A 65 -2.24 22.67 -12.61
C GLU A 65 -2.44 21.27 -13.23
N HIS A 66 -1.79 20.22 -12.69
CA HIS A 66 -1.75 18.87 -13.26
C HIS A 66 -2.39 17.77 -12.39
N GLN A 67 -3.26 18.14 -11.45
CA GLN A 67 -3.89 17.20 -10.51
C GLN A 67 -4.66 16.07 -11.21
N GLN A 68 -5.28 16.34 -12.36
CA GLN A 68 -6.05 15.35 -13.10
C GLN A 68 -5.16 14.35 -13.86
N GLU A 69 -4.04 14.82 -14.40
CA GLU A 69 -3.02 13.99 -15.03
C GLU A 69 -2.38 13.08 -13.97
N ILE A 70 -2.03 13.61 -12.80
CA ILE A 70 -1.52 12.81 -11.67
C ILE A 70 -2.52 11.72 -11.28
N ALA A 71 -3.80 12.06 -11.12
CA ALA A 71 -4.83 11.08 -10.78
C ALA A 71 -5.02 10.03 -11.88
N THR A 72 -4.94 10.42 -13.15
CA THR A 72 -5.03 9.52 -14.30
C THR A 72 -3.86 8.55 -14.33
N LEU A 73 -2.63 9.06 -14.17
CA LEU A 73 -1.42 8.23 -14.10
C LEU A 73 -1.48 7.28 -12.90
N LEU A 74 -1.98 7.72 -11.75
CA LEU A 74 -2.05 6.88 -10.57
C LEU A 74 -3.01 5.71 -10.79
N LYS A 75 -4.20 6.00 -11.32
CA LYS A 75 -5.19 4.97 -11.70
C LYS A 75 -4.63 4.01 -12.75
N ASP A 76 -3.86 4.51 -13.72
CA ASP A 76 -3.37 3.71 -14.84
C ASP A 76 -2.15 2.84 -14.51
N HIS A 77 -1.37 3.23 -13.49
CA HIS A 77 -0.13 2.56 -13.11
C HIS A 77 -0.17 1.97 -11.70
N GLY A 78 -1.21 2.21 -10.89
CA GLY A 78 -1.34 1.76 -9.50
C GLY A 78 -0.39 2.43 -8.49
N ALA A 79 0.81 2.84 -8.91
CA ALA A 79 1.73 3.63 -8.09
C ALA A 79 2.60 4.56 -8.94
N ILE A 80 2.87 5.75 -8.40
CA ILE A 80 3.78 6.74 -8.99
C ILE A 80 4.88 7.06 -7.98
N VAL A 81 6.12 7.07 -8.44
CA VAL A 81 7.29 7.55 -7.69
C VAL A 81 7.77 8.86 -8.32
N LEU A 82 7.75 9.94 -7.54
CA LEU A 82 8.30 11.23 -7.91
C LEU A 82 9.69 11.39 -7.27
N GLN A 83 10.70 11.62 -8.09
CA GLN A 83 12.10 11.73 -7.64
C GLN A 83 12.66 13.13 -7.90
N HIS A 84 13.48 13.60 -6.96
CA HIS A 84 14.25 14.84 -7.07
C HIS A 84 13.41 16.13 -7.23
N PHE A 85 12.17 16.13 -6.75
CA PHE A 85 11.37 17.36 -6.66
C PHE A 85 11.90 18.25 -5.51
N PRO A 86 11.88 19.58 -5.65
CA PRO A 86 12.32 20.51 -4.60
C PRO A 86 11.27 20.60 -3.47
N ILE A 87 11.07 19.50 -2.75
CA ILE A 87 10.18 19.34 -1.60
C ILE A 87 11.05 18.89 -0.42
N HIS A 88 11.03 19.63 0.68
CA HIS A 88 11.92 19.43 1.81
C HIS A 88 11.16 19.40 3.15
N GLY A 89 10.88 18.19 3.62
CA GLY A 89 10.33 17.95 4.95
C GLY A 89 8.81 18.13 5.03
N GLY A 90 8.29 18.07 6.25
CA GLY A 90 6.85 17.91 6.49
C GLY A 90 5.96 19.07 6.03
N GLU A 91 6.43 20.32 6.10
CA GLU A 91 5.63 21.48 5.71
C GLU A 91 5.45 21.56 4.19
N ASP A 92 6.52 21.36 3.41
CA ASP A 92 6.45 21.32 1.96
C ASP A 92 5.53 20.18 1.49
N VAL A 93 5.64 19.01 2.14
CA VAL A 93 4.74 17.88 1.89
C VAL A 93 3.29 18.25 2.24
N SER A 94 3.05 18.98 3.34
CA SER A 94 1.71 19.46 3.71
C SER A 94 1.11 20.34 2.61
N GLN A 95 1.88 21.28 2.07
CA GLN A 95 1.43 22.14 0.97
C GLN A 95 1.18 21.34 -0.32
N PHE A 96 2.05 20.37 -0.63
CA PHE A 96 1.88 19.45 -1.75
C PHE A 96 0.58 18.65 -1.65
N VAL A 97 0.29 18.04 -0.49
CA VAL A 97 -0.88 17.16 -0.35
C VAL A 97 -2.20 17.92 -0.33
N LYS A 98 -2.19 19.21 0.04
CA LYS A 98 -3.39 20.06 0.06
C LYS A 98 -3.94 20.40 -1.32
N VAL A 99 -3.10 20.34 -2.36
CA VAL A 99 -3.47 20.68 -3.75
C VAL A 99 -3.72 19.45 -4.62
N LEU A 100 -3.58 18.24 -4.09
CA LEU A 100 -4.01 17.01 -4.74
C LEU A 100 -5.54 16.97 -4.89
N PRO A 101 -6.09 16.23 -5.86
CA PRO A 101 -7.53 16.24 -6.16
C PRO A 101 -8.36 15.45 -5.15
N TRP A 102 -7.75 14.95 -4.06
CA TRP A 102 -8.37 14.06 -3.10
C TRP A 102 -8.59 14.73 -1.75
N SER A 103 -9.62 14.28 -1.04
CA SER A 103 -9.93 14.77 0.31
C SER A 103 -9.10 14.05 1.36
N ASP A 104 -8.86 14.68 2.51
CA ASP A 104 -8.16 14.06 3.64
C ASP A 104 -8.95 12.86 4.20
N PHE A 105 -8.25 11.78 4.56
CA PHE A 105 -8.87 10.60 5.16
C PHE A 105 -8.64 10.58 6.68
N LYS A 106 -9.73 10.56 7.45
CA LYS A 106 -9.65 10.44 8.91
C LYS A 106 -9.27 9.02 9.32
N TYR A 107 -8.05 8.86 9.84
CA TYR A 107 -7.52 7.57 10.31
C TYR A 107 -8.10 7.16 11.67
N VAL A 108 -8.90 6.09 11.69
CA VAL A 108 -9.48 5.48 12.90
C VAL A 108 -9.39 3.95 12.78
N ASN A 109 -9.24 3.25 13.90
CA ASN A 109 -9.17 1.78 13.95
C ASN A 109 -7.97 1.19 13.18
N GLY A 110 -6.87 1.95 13.11
CA GLY A 110 -5.64 1.50 12.46
C GLY A 110 -4.64 0.87 13.41
N ALA A 111 -3.72 0.06 12.87
CA ALA A 111 -2.62 -0.51 13.65
C ALA A 111 -1.46 0.49 13.89
N ALA A 112 -1.28 1.47 13.00
CA ALA A 112 -0.14 2.37 13.03
C ALA A 112 -0.24 3.45 14.12
N SER A 113 0.79 3.55 14.98
CA SER A 113 1.06 4.78 15.75
C SER A 113 1.56 5.85 14.78
N ARG A 114 0.91 7.02 14.75
CA ARG A 114 1.21 8.12 13.83
C ARG A 114 1.43 9.39 14.64
N GLN A 115 2.58 10.02 14.49
CA GLN A 115 2.86 11.33 15.06
C GLN A 115 2.55 12.41 14.04
N GLN A 116 1.72 13.40 14.38
CA GLN A 116 1.44 14.53 13.50
C GLN A 116 2.71 15.37 13.32
N ILE A 117 3.10 15.61 12.07
CA ILE A 117 4.29 16.42 11.73
C ILE A 117 3.88 17.79 11.17
N ALA A 118 2.89 17.82 10.29
CA ALA A 118 2.29 19.03 9.72
C ALA A 118 0.83 18.72 9.35
N GLU A 119 0.01 19.70 8.97
CA GLU A 119 -1.39 19.44 8.61
C GLU A 119 -1.51 18.36 7.50
N ARG A 120 -2.35 17.34 7.70
CA ARG A 120 -2.50 16.14 6.82
C ARG A 120 -1.25 15.27 6.67
N VAL A 121 -0.18 15.53 7.42
CA VAL A 121 1.08 14.78 7.33
C VAL A 121 1.46 14.24 8.70
N ALA A 122 1.61 12.93 8.78
CA ALA A 122 2.04 12.23 10.00
C ALA A 122 3.15 11.23 9.69
N THR A 123 3.79 10.66 10.72
CA THR A 123 4.70 9.52 10.51
C THR A 123 3.95 8.29 9.99
N ALA A 124 4.61 7.49 9.15
CA ALA A 124 4.13 6.17 8.76
C ALA A 124 4.29 5.15 9.90
N SER A 125 3.67 3.97 9.78
CA SER A 125 3.67 2.94 10.83
C SER A 125 5.06 2.61 11.38
N GLU A 126 5.21 2.70 12.70
CA GLU A 126 6.44 2.44 13.44
C GLU A 126 6.40 1.02 14.06
N MET A 127 6.67 -0.01 13.24
CA MET A 127 7.07 -1.32 13.76
C MET A 127 8.59 -1.33 13.95
N ALA A 128 9.10 -2.06 14.96
CA ALA A 128 10.53 -2.09 15.27
C ALA A 128 11.41 -2.37 14.03
N PRO A 129 12.59 -1.71 13.90
CA PRO A 129 13.36 -1.69 12.65
C PRO A 129 13.72 -3.05 12.08
N GLN A 130 13.94 -4.06 12.94
CA GLN A 130 14.32 -5.41 12.56
C GLN A 130 13.20 -6.20 11.87
N TYR A 131 11.94 -5.79 12.05
CA TYR A 131 10.81 -6.50 11.46
C TYR A 131 10.45 -5.96 10.07
N GLU A 132 10.10 -6.88 9.18
CA GLU A 132 9.52 -6.55 7.87
C GLU A 132 8.01 -6.31 8.01
N ILE A 133 7.53 -5.18 7.51
CA ILE A 133 6.11 -4.99 7.24
C ILE A 133 5.87 -5.55 5.83
N TYR A 134 5.30 -6.73 5.73
CA TYR A 134 5.05 -7.38 4.44
C TYR A 134 3.99 -6.61 3.61
N PRO A 135 3.96 -6.71 2.26
CA PRO A 135 2.99 -6.03 1.44
C PRO A 135 1.54 -6.25 1.87
N HIS A 136 0.82 -5.14 2.00
CA HIS A 136 -0.58 -5.11 2.40
C HIS A 136 -1.29 -3.90 1.76
N HIS A 137 -2.62 -3.91 1.78
CA HIS A 137 -3.42 -2.71 1.52
C HIS A 137 -3.68 -1.97 2.84
N GLU A 138 -3.62 -0.63 2.85
CA GLU A 138 -3.89 0.14 4.07
C GLU A 138 -5.36 -0.07 4.50
N LEU A 139 -5.56 -0.48 5.76
CA LEU A 139 -6.88 -0.77 6.35
C LEU A 139 -7.71 -1.83 5.59
N ALA A 140 -7.07 -2.88 5.06
CA ALA A 140 -7.77 -3.93 4.29
C ALA A 140 -8.87 -4.67 5.06
N GLN A 141 -8.75 -4.72 6.39
CA GLN A 141 -9.69 -5.29 7.34
C GLN A 141 -10.88 -4.38 7.69
N SER A 142 -11.05 -3.25 6.99
CA SER A 142 -12.12 -2.27 7.21
C SER A 142 -12.98 -2.10 5.97
N THR A 143 -14.22 -1.68 6.15
CA THR A 143 -15.08 -1.16 5.06
C THR A 143 -14.79 0.32 4.77
N ASN A 144 -14.12 1.00 5.70
CA ASN A 144 -13.65 2.37 5.59
C ASN A 144 -12.12 2.39 5.54
N PHE A 145 -11.58 2.50 4.34
CA PHE A 145 -10.15 2.56 4.05
C PHE A 145 -9.83 3.76 3.14
N PRO A 146 -8.59 4.27 3.15
CA PRO A 146 -8.16 5.31 2.22
C PRO A 146 -8.10 4.76 0.79
N ASP A 147 -8.45 5.59 -0.18
CA ASP A 147 -8.39 5.25 -1.60
C ASP A 147 -6.97 5.45 -2.14
N VAL A 148 -6.26 6.47 -1.63
CA VAL A 148 -4.90 6.82 -2.04
C VAL A 148 -4.03 7.04 -0.82
N LEU A 149 -2.76 6.66 -0.93
CA LEU A 149 -1.71 6.90 0.07
C LEU A 149 -0.61 7.74 -0.56
N LEU A 150 0.02 8.57 0.25
CA LEU A 150 1.30 9.18 -0.06
C LEU A 150 2.32 8.77 0.99
N PHE A 151 3.53 8.42 0.55
CA PHE A 151 4.72 8.27 1.38
C PHE A 151 5.79 9.26 0.94
N TYR A 152 6.48 9.88 1.90
CA TYR A 152 7.61 10.78 1.65
C TYR A 152 8.84 10.34 2.46
N GLY A 153 9.97 10.19 1.77
CA GLY A 153 11.27 9.84 2.36
C GLY A 153 11.94 11.03 3.04
N ASP A 154 11.71 11.21 4.34
CA ASP A 154 12.22 12.36 5.10
C ASP A 154 13.61 12.10 5.70
N VAL A 155 13.79 10.94 6.35
CA VAL A 155 15.10 10.48 6.83
C VAL A 155 15.37 9.09 6.26
N VAL A 156 16.42 9.00 5.44
CA VAL A 156 16.86 7.75 4.81
C VAL A 156 17.71 6.96 5.81
N PRO A 157 17.44 5.65 6.02
CA PRO A 157 18.23 4.81 6.89
C PRO A 157 19.64 4.57 6.35
N GLN A 158 20.51 4.03 7.20
CA GLN A 158 21.87 3.67 6.78
C GLN A 158 21.87 2.48 5.82
N THR A 159 21.00 1.49 6.09
CA THR A 159 20.78 0.33 5.21
C THR A 159 19.32 -0.12 5.28
N GLY A 160 18.80 -0.68 4.18
CA GLY A 160 17.45 -1.23 4.09
C GLY A 160 16.34 -0.17 4.15
N GLY A 161 15.18 -0.56 4.68
CA GLY A 161 14.06 0.36 4.95
C GLY A 161 13.32 0.87 3.72
N GLU A 162 13.54 0.23 2.58
CA GLU A 162 12.78 0.44 1.36
C GLU A 162 11.28 0.24 1.62
N THR A 163 10.46 0.95 0.84
CA THR A 163 9.00 0.74 0.79
C THR A 163 8.71 -0.18 -0.40
N PRO A 164 8.70 -1.52 -0.22
CA PRO A 164 8.37 -2.45 -1.28
C PRO A 164 6.97 -2.16 -1.83
N LEU A 165 6.82 -2.27 -3.15
CA LEU A 165 5.54 -2.16 -3.85
C LEU A 165 5.20 -3.47 -4.55
N LEU A 166 3.90 -3.78 -4.62
CA LEU A 166 3.39 -4.97 -5.30
C LEU A 166 2.07 -4.65 -6.01
N HIS A 167 1.94 -5.06 -7.28
CA HIS A 167 0.73 -4.84 -8.07
C HIS A 167 -0.33 -5.89 -7.74
N SER A 168 -1.36 -5.51 -6.98
CA SER A 168 -2.37 -6.43 -6.41
C SER A 168 -3.27 -7.08 -7.46
N VAL A 169 -3.52 -6.40 -8.60
CA VAL A 169 -4.26 -7.01 -9.73
C VAL A 169 -3.45 -8.14 -10.39
N GLU A 170 -2.13 -7.98 -10.54
CA GLU A 170 -1.27 -9.03 -11.08
C GLU A 170 -1.20 -10.22 -10.12
N LEU A 171 -1.07 -9.93 -8.82
CA LEU A 171 -1.16 -10.95 -7.78
C LEU A 171 -2.49 -11.71 -7.84
N TYR A 172 -3.62 -11.01 -7.95
CA TYR A 172 -4.93 -11.63 -8.11
C TYR A 172 -4.96 -12.59 -9.30
N ASN A 173 -4.48 -12.15 -10.47
CA ASN A 173 -4.49 -12.98 -11.68
C ASN A 173 -3.65 -14.25 -11.51
N ARG A 174 -2.42 -14.12 -10.99
CA ARG A 174 -1.52 -15.27 -10.77
C ARG A 174 -2.04 -16.22 -9.69
N VAL A 175 -2.60 -15.69 -8.59
CA VAL A 175 -3.20 -16.51 -7.53
C VAL A 175 -4.49 -17.17 -8.00
N LYS A 176 -5.29 -16.53 -8.86
CA LYS A 176 -6.48 -17.14 -9.48
C LYS A 176 -6.13 -18.33 -10.35
N GLU A 177 -5.04 -18.25 -11.10
CA GLU A 177 -4.55 -19.38 -11.88
C GLU A 177 -4.01 -20.51 -10.99
N ALA A 178 -3.17 -20.18 -10.00
CA ALA A 178 -2.50 -21.17 -9.17
C ALA A 178 -3.39 -21.78 -8.06
N CYS A 179 -4.33 -21.00 -7.52
CA CYS A 179 -5.18 -21.33 -6.37
C CYS A 179 -6.65 -20.91 -6.61
N PRO A 180 -7.32 -21.40 -7.67
CA PRO A 180 -8.64 -20.91 -8.09
C PRO A 180 -9.71 -21.06 -7.00
N LYS A 181 -9.71 -22.17 -6.24
CA LYS A 181 -10.67 -22.40 -5.16
C LYS A 181 -10.52 -21.41 -4.00
N PHE A 182 -9.30 -20.94 -3.73
CA PHE A 182 -9.06 -19.91 -2.72
C PHE A 182 -9.65 -18.57 -3.16
N ILE A 183 -9.44 -18.18 -4.43
CA ILE A 183 -10.06 -16.97 -4.99
C ILE A 183 -11.58 -17.08 -4.99
N GLU A 184 -12.15 -18.22 -5.41
CA GLU A 184 -13.60 -18.45 -5.35
C GLU A 184 -14.15 -18.30 -3.92
N ALA A 185 -13.45 -18.85 -2.93
CA ALA A 185 -13.84 -18.71 -1.52
C ALA A 185 -13.81 -17.24 -1.07
N LEU A 186 -12.78 -16.47 -1.44
CA LEU A 186 -12.70 -15.04 -1.14
C LEU A 186 -13.77 -14.20 -1.86
N GLU A 187 -14.09 -14.52 -3.12
CA GLU A 187 -15.13 -13.82 -3.89
C GLU A 187 -16.53 -14.10 -3.34
N THR A 188 -16.79 -15.31 -2.85
CA THR A 188 -18.12 -15.73 -2.36
C THR A 188 -18.34 -15.45 -0.89
N LYS A 189 -17.30 -15.55 -0.04
CA LYS A 189 -17.41 -15.50 1.42
C LYS A 189 -16.63 -14.35 2.06
N GLY A 190 -15.69 -13.75 1.34
CA GLY A 190 -14.70 -12.85 1.93
C GLY A 190 -13.75 -13.60 2.87
N TYR A 191 -13.11 -12.86 3.78
CA TYR A 191 -12.33 -13.43 4.88
C TYR A 191 -12.65 -12.71 6.18
N ARG A 192 -12.62 -13.47 7.27
CA ARG A 192 -12.80 -13.01 8.63
C ARG A 192 -11.47 -12.55 9.20
N THR A 193 -11.48 -11.42 9.89
CA THR A 193 -10.35 -10.91 10.66
C THR A 193 -10.76 -10.82 12.12
N GLU A 194 -10.07 -11.55 12.99
CA GLU A 194 -10.18 -11.44 14.44
C GLU A 194 -8.92 -10.76 14.99
N ARG A 195 -9.09 -9.65 15.73
CA ARG A 195 -7.98 -8.91 16.34
C ARG A 195 -8.25 -8.66 17.81
N TYR A 196 -7.19 -8.74 18.62
CA TYR A 196 -7.24 -8.40 20.04
C TYR A 196 -6.44 -7.12 20.28
N TYR A 197 -7.02 -6.21 21.05
CA TYR A 197 -6.40 -4.98 21.52
C TYR A 197 -6.28 -5.03 23.05
N PRO A 198 -5.08 -4.91 23.64
CA PRO A 198 -4.92 -4.86 25.09
C PRO A 198 -5.59 -3.61 25.70
N ALA A 199 -5.77 -3.63 27.03
CA ALA A 199 -6.30 -2.48 27.78
C ALA A 199 -5.34 -1.26 27.78
N GLU A 200 -4.03 -1.55 27.80
CA GLU A 200 -2.94 -0.57 27.86
C GLU A 200 -1.90 -0.87 26.79
N ASP A 201 -1.19 0.18 26.33
CA ASP A 201 -0.15 0.01 25.33
C ASP A 201 1.02 -0.82 25.90
N LYS A 202 1.50 -1.79 25.12
CA LYS A 202 2.67 -2.61 25.42
C LYS A 202 3.82 -2.18 24.49
N PRO A 203 4.80 -1.38 24.98
CA PRO A 203 5.91 -0.92 24.15
C PRO A 203 6.68 -2.08 23.51
N LEU A 204 7.17 -1.89 22.29
CA LEU A 204 8.01 -2.82 21.52
C LEU A 204 7.35 -4.13 21.04
N ALA A 205 6.13 -4.46 21.49
CA ALA A 205 5.39 -5.59 20.96
C ALA A 205 4.79 -5.28 19.57
N VAL A 206 4.87 -6.24 18.64
CA VAL A 206 4.19 -6.15 17.32
C VAL A 206 2.68 -6.04 17.49
N VAL A 207 2.15 -6.53 18.62
CA VAL A 207 0.75 -6.39 19.06
C VAL A 207 0.70 -5.58 20.36
N GLY A 208 1.14 -4.32 20.26
CA GLY A 208 1.30 -3.45 21.43
C GLY A 208 0.20 -2.40 21.62
N ARG A 209 -0.58 -2.08 20.59
CA ARG A 209 -1.51 -0.93 20.63
C ARG A 209 -2.81 -1.29 21.35
N SER A 210 -3.11 -0.59 22.42
CA SER A 210 -4.37 -0.71 23.16
C SER A 210 -5.57 -0.26 22.35
N TRP A 211 -6.77 -0.67 22.80
CA TRP A 211 -8.01 -0.17 22.21
C TRP A 211 -8.14 1.34 22.39
N LYS A 212 -7.64 1.88 23.52
CA LYS A 212 -7.69 3.32 23.79
C LYS A 212 -6.93 4.11 22.74
N SER A 213 -5.71 3.66 22.46
CA SER A 213 -4.85 4.25 21.44
C SER A 213 -5.39 4.00 20.04
N ALA A 214 -5.98 2.84 19.75
CA ALA A 214 -6.53 2.49 18.42
C ALA A 214 -7.76 3.31 18.03
N PHE A 215 -8.61 3.63 19.01
CA PHE A 215 -9.85 4.38 18.82
C PHE A 215 -9.78 5.84 19.29
N TYR A 216 -8.63 6.28 19.81
CA TYR A 216 -8.39 7.62 20.35
C TYR A 216 -9.39 8.02 21.44
N SER A 217 -9.76 7.08 22.31
CA SER A 217 -10.71 7.29 23.40
C SER A 217 -10.53 6.25 24.50
N ASP A 218 -10.60 6.66 25.77
CA ASP A 218 -10.65 5.77 26.93
C ASP A 218 -12.08 5.51 27.44
N ASP A 219 -13.10 6.10 26.80
CA ASP A 219 -14.52 5.82 27.04
C ASP A 219 -15.01 4.69 26.14
N LYS A 220 -15.42 3.58 26.77
CA LYS A 220 -16.00 2.41 26.07
C LYS A 220 -17.22 2.77 25.23
N ALA A 221 -18.08 3.70 25.66
CA ALA A 221 -19.27 4.07 24.91
C ALA A 221 -18.93 4.78 23.60
N VAL A 222 -17.88 5.62 23.60
CA VAL A 222 -17.35 6.26 22.40
C VAL A 222 -16.77 5.22 21.45
N VAL A 223 -16.02 4.25 21.98
CA VAL A 223 -15.45 3.15 21.19
C VAL A 223 -16.54 2.27 20.59
N GLU A 224 -17.56 1.90 21.34
CA GLU A 224 -18.71 1.11 20.87
C GLU A 224 -19.49 1.82 19.76
N ALA A 225 -19.66 3.15 19.84
CA ALA A 225 -20.27 3.92 18.77
C ALA A 225 -19.46 3.85 17.47
N GLU A 226 -18.12 3.90 17.58
CA GLU A 226 -17.23 3.79 16.42
C GLU A 226 -17.18 2.36 15.86
N LEU A 227 -17.16 1.34 16.71
CA LEU A 227 -17.24 -0.07 16.30
C LEU A 227 -18.54 -0.34 15.52
N LYS A 228 -19.68 0.19 15.98
CA LYS A 228 -20.95 0.15 15.24
C LYS A 228 -20.85 0.87 13.89
N ARG A 229 -20.26 2.07 13.86
CA ARG A 229 -20.07 2.85 12.62
C ARG A 229 -19.22 2.10 11.58
N LEU A 230 -18.25 1.31 12.05
CA LEU A 230 -17.35 0.50 11.22
C LEU A 230 -17.90 -0.89 10.90
N ASN A 231 -19.08 -1.26 11.40
CA ASN A 231 -19.68 -2.59 11.28
C ASN A 231 -18.77 -3.71 11.81
N LEU A 232 -18.09 -3.46 12.92
CA LEU A 232 -17.29 -4.45 13.63
C LEU A 232 -18.17 -5.16 14.67
N GLU A 233 -18.03 -6.47 14.79
CA GLU A 233 -18.46 -7.21 15.97
C GLU A 233 -17.37 -7.08 17.04
N TRP A 234 -17.74 -7.03 18.32
CA TRP A 234 -16.76 -6.94 19.39
C TRP A 234 -17.18 -7.62 20.68
N GLU A 235 -16.16 -7.88 21.51
CA GLU A 235 -16.28 -8.40 22.86
C GLU A 235 -15.25 -7.68 23.75
N TRP A 236 -15.71 -7.17 24.90
CA TRP A 236 -14.81 -6.71 25.95
C TRP A 236 -14.33 -7.93 26.74
N THR A 237 -13.01 -8.14 26.79
CA THR A 237 -12.42 -9.30 27.45
C THR A 237 -12.29 -9.08 28.96
N GLU A 238 -12.20 -10.18 29.73
CA GLU A 238 -12.12 -10.13 31.21
C GLU A 238 -10.90 -9.33 31.73
N ASP A 239 -9.81 -9.34 30.97
CA ASP A 239 -8.59 -8.58 31.26
C ASP A 239 -8.67 -7.08 30.87
N GLY A 240 -9.85 -6.61 30.46
CA GLY A 240 -10.09 -5.22 30.08
C GLY A 240 -9.68 -4.86 28.65
N GLY A 241 -9.26 -5.84 27.85
CA GLY A 241 -9.00 -5.69 26.42
C GLY A 241 -10.28 -5.68 25.57
N LEU A 242 -10.09 -5.59 24.26
CA LEU A 242 -11.14 -5.57 23.24
C LEU A 242 -10.79 -6.57 22.15
N LYS A 243 -11.67 -7.53 21.89
CA LYS A 243 -11.61 -8.38 20.71
C LYS A 243 -12.58 -7.82 19.66
N THR A 244 -12.11 -7.65 18.43
CA THR A 244 -12.94 -7.25 17.28
C THR A 244 -12.95 -8.34 16.23
N ASN A 245 -14.08 -8.50 15.55
CA ASN A 245 -14.30 -9.47 14.49
C ASN A 245 -15.06 -8.82 13.32
N VAL A 246 -14.67 -9.11 12.09
CA VAL A 246 -15.36 -8.64 10.88
C VAL A 246 -15.08 -9.55 9.71
N VAL A 247 -16.08 -9.72 8.84
CA VAL A 247 -15.91 -10.34 7.52
C VAL A 247 -15.81 -9.24 6.48
N VAL A 248 -14.74 -9.23 5.71
CA VAL A 248 -14.51 -8.25 4.64
C VAL A 248 -14.27 -8.96 3.30
N PRO A 249 -14.57 -8.32 2.16
CA PRO A 249 -14.20 -8.85 0.85
C PRO A 249 -12.68 -9.07 0.75
N GLY A 250 -12.27 -10.25 0.28
CA GLY A 250 -10.86 -10.52 -0.06
C GLY A 250 -10.48 -10.06 -1.46
N ILE A 251 -11.47 -9.91 -2.33
CA ILE A 251 -11.32 -9.40 -3.69
C ILE A 251 -12.12 -8.10 -3.81
N ARG A 252 -11.50 -7.05 -4.34
CA ARG A 252 -12.18 -5.78 -4.63
C ARG A 252 -11.94 -5.38 -6.07
N ALA A 253 -12.97 -4.83 -6.71
CA ALA A 253 -12.83 -4.20 -8.01
C ALA A 253 -12.46 -2.72 -7.83
N HIS A 254 -11.47 -2.23 -8.58
CA HIS A 254 -11.17 -0.81 -8.63
C HIS A 254 -12.38 -0.06 -9.22
N PRO A 255 -12.91 0.99 -8.55
CA PRO A 255 -14.21 1.58 -8.90
C PRO A 255 -14.26 2.27 -10.26
N LEU A 256 -13.12 2.68 -10.82
CA LEU A 256 -13.07 3.30 -12.16
C LEU A 256 -12.69 2.34 -13.29
N THR A 257 -11.97 1.25 -13.00
CA THR A 257 -11.43 0.35 -14.04
C THR A 257 -12.11 -1.02 -14.04
N GLY A 258 -12.76 -1.39 -12.94
CA GLY A 258 -13.36 -2.71 -12.75
C GLY A 258 -12.34 -3.82 -12.51
N GLU A 259 -11.05 -3.52 -12.49
CA GLU A 259 -9.99 -4.51 -12.28
C GLU A 259 -10.07 -5.09 -10.88
N LYS A 260 -10.03 -6.42 -10.78
CA LYS A 260 -10.09 -7.13 -9.50
C LYS A 260 -8.70 -7.26 -8.90
N ALA A 261 -8.56 -6.84 -7.66
CA ALA A 261 -7.34 -6.92 -6.87
C ALA A 261 -7.54 -7.85 -5.67
N LEU A 262 -6.48 -8.55 -5.25
CA LEU A 262 -6.44 -9.32 -4.01
C LEU A 262 -6.25 -8.35 -2.84
N PHE A 263 -7.33 -7.65 -2.47
CA PHE A 263 -7.31 -6.59 -1.46
C PHE A 263 -7.38 -7.20 -0.06
N THR A 264 -6.22 -7.40 0.58
CA THR A 264 -6.15 -8.19 1.81
C THR A 264 -4.98 -7.85 2.74
N HIS A 265 -5.08 -8.29 4.00
CA HIS A 265 -3.98 -8.39 4.97
C HIS A 265 -3.43 -9.83 5.13
N LEU A 266 -4.01 -10.81 4.43
CA LEU A 266 -3.62 -12.22 4.52
C LEU A 266 -2.13 -12.48 4.20
N LEU A 267 -1.54 -11.68 3.31
CA LEU A 267 -0.16 -11.89 2.85
C LEU A 267 0.85 -11.83 4.01
N GLY A 268 0.67 -10.89 4.94
CA GLY A 268 1.55 -10.77 6.11
C GLY A 268 1.48 -12.00 7.03
N ASP A 269 0.27 -12.53 7.25
CA ASP A 269 0.06 -13.77 8.00
C ASP A 269 0.69 -14.97 7.30
N PHE A 270 0.48 -15.09 5.99
CA PHE A 270 1.01 -16.20 5.21
C PHE A 270 2.52 -16.17 5.19
N TYR A 271 3.12 -15.00 4.99
CA TYR A 271 4.56 -14.82 5.05
C TYR A 271 5.12 -15.19 6.43
N ALA A 272 4.51 -14.67 7.50
CA ALA A 272 4.95 -14.97 8.87
C ALA A 272 4.93 -16.48 9.13
N PHE A 273 3.83 -17.15 8.77
CA PHE A 273 3.67 -18.59 8.92
C PHE A 273 4.68 -19.40 8.09
N ILE A 274 4.86 -19.05 6.83
CA ILE A 274 5.71 -19.79 5.88
C ILE A 274 7.20 -19.61 6.19
N ARG A 275 7.61 -18.40 6.56
CA ARG A 275 9.01 -18.08 6.88
C ARG A 275 9.33 -18.24 8.36
N ASP A 276 8.39 -18.75 9.16
CA ASP A 276 8.54 -19.00 10.59
C ASP A 276 9.06 -17.76 11.33
N VAL A 277 8.44 -16.60 11.02
CA VAL A 277 8.85 -15.30 11.55
C VAL A 277 8.52 -15.23 13.03
N GLU A 278 9.46 -14.72 13.82
CA GLU A 278 9.30 -14.48 15.24
C GLU A 278 9.08 -13.00 15.50
N PHE A 279 7.91 -12.66 16.00
CA PHE A 279 7.60 -11.32 16.48
C PHE A 279 7.58 -11.34 18.01
N GLU A 280 8.20 -10.34 18.64
CA GLU A 280 8.21 -10.24 20.09
C GLU A 280 6.77 -10.16 20.63
N GLY A 281 6.45 -11.08 21.55
CA GLY A 281 5.13 -11.20 22.15
C GLY A 281 4.12 -12.06 21.37
N LEU A 282 4.52 -12.69 20.27
CA LEU A 282 3.69 -13.64 19.51
C LEU A 282 4.36 -15.01 19.39
N PRO A 283 3.58 -16.11 19.33
CA PRO A 283 4.12 -17.40 18.93
C PRO A 283 4.72 -17.33 17.52
N ARG A 284 5.74 -18.15 17.28
CA ARG A 284 6.44 -18.18 15.99
C ARG A 284 5.49 -18.54 14.84
N GLY A 285 5.57 -17.80 13.75
CA GLY A 285 4.70 -17.99 12.59
C GLY A 285 3.29 -17.41 12.73
N HIS A 286 3.02 -16.63 13.77
CA HIS A 286 1.74 -15.94 13.96
C HIS A 286 1.85 -14.44 13.68
N SER A 287 0.76 -13.87 13.16
CA SER A 287 0.60 -12.44 12.98
C SER A 287 -0.29 -11.83 14.08
N GLU A 288 -0.47 -10.51 14.04
CA GLU A 288 -1.24 -9.77 15.06
C GLU A 288 -2.75 -10.04 15.06
N ALA A 289 -3.26 -10.64 13.98
CA ALA A 289 -4.65 -10.96 13.80
C ALA A 289 -4.78 -12.38 13.27
N LYS A 290 -5.91 -13.00 13.56
CA LYS A 290 -6.25 -14.31 13.01
C LYS A 290 -7.16 -14.11 11.81
N TYR A 291 -6.83 -14.81 10.72
CA TYR A 291 -7.59 -14.75 9.48
C TYR A 291 -8.16 -16.11 9.11
N THR A 292 -9.45 -16.15 8.78
CA THR A 292 -10.14 -17.39 8.38
C THR A 292 -11.11 -17.13 7.23
N ILE A 293 -11.47 -18.18 6.50
CA ILE A 293 -12.56 -18.14 5.51
C ILE A 293 -13.54 -19.24 5.92
N ASP A 294 -14.83 -18.90 6.03
CA ASP A 294 -15.84 -19.83 6.53
C ASP A 294 -15.94 -21.05 5.59
N ASP A 295 -15.93 -22.26 6.16
CA ASP A 295 -15.90 -23.54 5.42
C ASP A 295 -14.82 -23.64 4.32
N PHE A 296 -13.67 -23.00 4.50
CA PHE A 296 -12.52 -23.15 3.61
C PHE A 296 -11.21 -23.20 4.41
N GLU A 297 -10.49 -24.30 4.28
CA GLU A 297 -9.17 -24.45 4.90
C GLU A 297 -8.08 -23.80 4.03
N ILE A 298 -7.39 -22.79 4.58
CA ILE A 298 -6.22 -22.18 3.95
C ILE A 298 -5.00 -23.03 4.29
N THR A 299 -4.70 -24.02 3.44
CA THR A 299 -3.61 -24.97 3.68
C THR A 299 -2.22 -24.31 3.60
N ARG A 300 -1.20 -24.98 4.14
CA ARG A 300 0.19 -24.54 4.05
C ARG A 300 0.64 -24.37 2.60
N GLU A 301 0.21 -25.24 1.70
CA GLU A 301 0.53 -25.20 0.27
C GLU A 301 -0.03 -23.94 -0.38
N ILE A 302 -1.28 -23.58 -0.08
CA ILE A 302 -1.89 -22.33 -0.56
C ILE A 302 -1.09 -21.12 -0.06
N LYS A 303 -0.78 -21.09 1.25
CA LYS A 303 0.03 -20.00 1.83
C LYS A 303 1.40 -19.89 1.14
N GLN A 304 2.09 -21.02 0.95
CA GLN A 304 3.40 -21.07 0.30
C GLN A 304 3.34 -20.54 -1.14
N THR A 305 2.40 -21.06 -1.94
CA THR A 305 2.24 -20.63 -3.34
C THR A 305 1.96 -19.13 -3.45
N ILE A 306 1.09 -18.57 -2.60
CA ILE A 306 0.77 -17.14 -2.61
C ILE A 306 2.00 -16.31 -2.19
N VAL A 307 2.74 -16.74 -1.17
CA VAL A 307 3.96 -16.05 -0.73
C VAL A 307 5.01 -16.05 -1.84
N ASP A 308 5.24 -17.18 -2.50
CA ASP A 308 6.23 -17.30 -3.57
C ASP A 308 5.85 -16.41 -4.78
N ILE A 309 4.57 -16.38 -5.18
CA ILE A 309 4.08 -15.44 -6.21
C ILE A 309 4.28 -13.99 -5.76
N ALA A 310 3.98 -13.66 -4.51
CA ALA A 310 4.15 -12.30 -4.00
C ALA A 310 5.62 -11.86 -4.00
N GLU A 311 6.53 -12.71 -3.52
CA GLU A 311 7.98 -12.46 -3.55
C GLU A 311 8.49 -12.28 -4.99
N GLU A 312 7.99 -13.08 -5.93
CA GLU A 312 8.29 -12.94 -7.36
C GLU A 312 7.76 -11.65 -7.98
N LEU A 313 6.76 -10.99 -7.40
CA LEU A 313 6.13 -9.76 -7.92
C LEU A 313 6.62 -8.49 -7.22
N LEU A 314 7.32 -8.63 -6.09
CA LEU A 314 7.84 -7.49 -5.33
C LEU A 314 8.74 -6.60 -6.20
N VAL A 315 8.53 -5.29 -6.06
CA VAL A 315 9.38 -4.24 -6.58
C VAL A 315 10.00 -3.52 -5.40
N VAL A 316 11.31 -3.66 -5.25
CA VAL A 316 12.08 -3.08 -4.13
C VAL A 316 13.20 -2.24 -4.72
N PHE A 317 13.18 -0.95 -4.41
CA PHE A 317 14.19 0.00 -4.88
C PHE A 317 14.68 0.87 -3.71
N PRO A 318 15.92 1.37 -3.77
CA PRO A 318 16.50 2.17 -2.69
C PRO A 318 15.62 3.37 -2.35
N HIS A 319 15.44 3.60 -1.06
CA HIS A 319 14.84 4.84 -0.57
C HIS A 319 15.75 6.03 -0.89
N ALA A 320 15.15 7.11 -1.33
CA ALA A 320 15.84 8.38 -1.56
C ALA A 320 15.22 9.49 -0.70
N ASN A 321 16.05 10.42 -0.25
CA ASN A 321 15.58 11.61 0.44
C ASN A 321 14.74 12.45 -0.55
N GLY A 322 13.58 12.95 -0.10
CA GLY A 322 12.69 13.73 -0.94
C GLY A 322 11.83 12.91 -1.89
N GLN A 323 11.97 11.57 -1.90
CA GLN A 323 11.16 10.69 -2.73
C GLN A 323 9.70 10.72 -2.27
N ILE A 324 8.78 10.99 -3.18
CA ILE A 324 7.34 10.89 -2.95
C ILE A 324 6.82 9.65 -3.67
N ILE A 325 6.04 8.82 -2.99
CA ILE A 325 5.37 7.65 -3.56
C ILE A 325 3.86 7.86 -3.38
N LEU A 326 3.13 7.94 -4.49
CA LEU A 326 1.68 7.85 -4.51
C LEU A 326 1.26 6.41 -4.77
N VAL A 327 0.32 5.90 -4.00
CA VAL A 327 -0.17 4.51 -4.08
C VAL A 327 -1.68 4.55 -4.21
N ASP A 328 -2.21 3.97 -5.30
CA ASP A 328 -3.62 3.60 -5.38
C ASP A 328 -3.83 2.38 -4.49
N ASN A 329 -4.52 2.60 -3.37
CA ASN A 329 -4.70 1.57 -2.37
C ASN A 329 -5.61 0.45 -2.87
N TYR A 330 -6.34 0.56 -3.98
CA TYR A 330 -7.08 -0.57 -4.55
C TYR A 330 -6.16 -1.53 -5.31
N THR A 331 -5.21 -1.01 -6.08
CA THR A 331 -4.46 -1.80 -7.09
C THR A 331 -3.03 -2.08 -6.69
N ALA A 332 -2.48 -1.36 -5.70
CA ALA A 332 -1.13 -1.54 -5.22
C ALA A 332 -1.07 -1.80 -3.71
N MET A 333 -0.15 -2.66 -3.32
CA MET A 333 0.23 -2.92 -1.92
C MET A 333 1.58 -2.26 -1.63
N HIS A 334 1.78 -1.90 -0.36
CA HIS A 334 3.05 -1.38 0.16
C HIS A 334 3.51 -2.15 1.40
N GLY A 335 4.79 -2.04 1.73
CA GLY A 335 5.36 -2.58 2.95
C GLY A 335 6.53 -1.76 3.46
N ARG A 336 7.37 -2.38 4.29
CA ARG A 336 8.63 -1.80 4.78
C ARG A 336 9.65 -2.90 4.99
N LYS A 337 10.81 -2.82 4.33
CA LYS A 337 11.94 -3.71 4.61
C LYS A 337 12.58 -3.41 5.98
N PRO A 338 13.23 -4.40 6.61
CA PRO A 338 14.04 -4.15 7.80
C PRO A 338 15.12 -3.09 7.54
N PHE A 339 15.54 -2.36 8.56
CA PHE A 339 16.56 -1.31 8.41
C PHE A 339 17.45 -1.12 9.62
N VAL A 340 18.60 -0.48 9.40
CA VAL A 340 19.51 -0.01 10.44
C VAL A 340 19.58 1.52 10.41
N GLY A 341 19.53 2.12 11.60
CA GLY A 341 19.68 3.56 11.79
C GLY A 341 18.39 4.33 11.96
N ALA A 342 18.50 5.66 11.86
CA ALA A 342 17.34 6.53 11.87
C ALA A 342 16.61 6.44 10.53
N ARG A 343 15.29 6.23 10.57
CA ARG A 343 14.42 6.26 9.41
C ARG A 343 13.18 7.05 9.77
N ARG A 344 12.75 7.95 8.89
CA ARG A 344 11.47 8.63 9.02
C ARG A 344 10.82 8.70 7.64
N THR A 345 9.62 8.13 7.56
CA THR A 345 8.75 8.24 6.39
C THR A 345 7.51 8.99 6.84
N LEU A 346 7.17 10.04 6.11
CA LEU A 346 5.93 10.77 6.32
C LEU A 346 4.85 10.13 5.45
N ALA A 347 3.61 10.22 5.88
CA ALA A 347 2.47 9.69 5.17
C ALA A 347 1.27 10.63 5.22
N SER A 348 0.49 10.61 4.15
CA SER A 348 -0.85 11.22 4.04
C SER A 348 -1.81 10.20 3.44
N LEU A 349 -3.07 10.23 3.87
CA LEU A 349 -4.10 9.29 3.48
C LEU A 349 -5.27 10.06 2.88
N PHE A 350 -5.85 9.56 1.79
CA PHE A 350 -6.86 10.31 1.06
C PHE A 350 -8.12 9.50 0.73
N THR A 351 -9.23 10.22 0.62
CA THR A 351 -10.47 9.76 -0.01
C THR A 351 -10.59 10.39 -1.39
N ALA A 352 -10.68 9.56 -2.42
CA ALA A 352 -10.83 9.97 -3.80
C ALA A 352 -12.31 10.16 -4.21
N ASN A 353 -13.25 9.92 -3.29
CA ASN A 353 -14.69 10.04 -3.48
C ASN A 353 -15.21 9.23 -4.68
N TYR A 354 -14.59 8.08 -4.94
CA TYR A 354 -15.11 7.15 -5.93
C TYR A 354 -16.53 6.71 -5.53
N PRO A 355 -17.41 6.43 -6.51
CA PRO A 355 -18.68 5.77 -6.21
C PRO A 355 -18.36 4.43 -5.55
N LYS A 356 -18.61 4.31 -4.24
CA LYS A 356 -18.44 3.04 -3.54
C LYS A 356 -19.58 2.12 -3.98
N ALA A 357 -19.23 0.96 -4.53
CA ALA A 357 -20.16 -0.07 -4.95
C ALA A 357 -20.86 -0.73 -3.75
#